data_AF-A0A7Y2AIL3-F1
#
_entry.id   AF-A0A7Y2AIL3-F1
#
_cell.length_a   1.000
_cell.length_b   1.000
_cell.length_c   1.000
_cell.angle_alpha   90.00
_cell.angle_beta   90.00
_cell.angle_gamma   90.00
#
_symmetry.space_group_name_H-M   'P 1'
#
loop_
_entity.id
_entity.type
_entity.pdbx_description
1 polymer ?
#
loop_
_entity_poly.entity_id
_entity_poly.type
_entity_poly.pdbx_seq_one_letter_code
_entity_poly.pdbx_strand_id
1 'polypeptide(L)'
;MTDDKNTKQQRHLRNLVVMAMADGSIGEREVNMVADRCAELGLTAIDLQKAIEFGLSDDAALELPNSQAAREELMCDLIRMMAADGRLEEGEKRLFALAAVKMDLDKKHLDRLIAETLKK
;
A
#
# COMPACT_ATOMS: atom_id res chain seq x y z
N MET A 1 -10.41 20.61 14.41
CA MET A 1 -9.30 20.50 13.43
C MET A 1 -8.89 19.03 13.30
N THR A 2 -9.82 18.15 12.91
CA THR A 2 -9.63 16.68 12.99
C THR A 2 -9.72 16.00 11.61
N ASP A 3 -10.11 16.74 10.57
CA ASP A 3 -10.44 16.17 9.25
C ASP A 3 -9.22 15.92 8.34
N ASP A 4 -8.15 16.73 8.44
CA ASP A 4 -6.99 16.61 7.53
C ASP A 4 -6.14 15.35 7.76
N LYS A 5 -6.07 14.87 9.01
CA LYS A 5 -5.24 13.70 9.37
C LYS A 5 -5.88 12.40 8.90
N ASN A 6 -7.19 12.24 9.16
CA ASN A 6 -7.98 11.11 8.69
C ASN A 6 -7.97 11.01 7.17
N THR A 7 -8.01 12.14 6.46
CA THR A 7 -8.01 12.16 4.99
C THR A 7 -6.72 11.58 4.41
N LYS A 8 -5.55 11.86 5.00
CA LYS A 8 -4.28 11.28 4.54
C LYS A 8 -4.20 9.79 4.80
N GLN A 9 -4.61 9.36 5.99
CA GLN A 9 -4.59 7.96 6.40
C GLN A 9 -5.56 7.12 5.55
N GLN A 10 -6.76 7.66 5.27
CA GLN A 10 -7.74 7.01 4.39
C GLN A 10 -7.23 6.86 2.95
N ARG A 11 -6.56 7.88 2.39
CA ARG A 11 -5.93 7.77 1.06
C ARG A 11 -4.83 6.73 1.04
N HIS A 12 -4.02 6.68 2.09
CA HIS A 12 -2.98 5.68 2.25
C HIS A 12 -3.56 4.27 2.24
N LEU A 13 -4.60 4.03 3.04
CA LEU A 13 -5.31 2.75 3.08
C LEU A 13 -5.92 2.38 1.73
N ARG A 14 -6.55 3.34 1.04
CA ARG A 14 -7.08 3.12 -0.33
C ARG A 14 -6.00 2.70 -1.30
N ASN A 15 -4.85 3.38 -1.30
CA ASN A 15 -3.75 3.03 -2.19
C ASN A 15 -3.24 1.62 -1.93
N LEU A 16 -3.13 1.22 -0.66
CA LEU A 16 -2.75 -0.15 -0.28
C LEU A 16 -3.74 -1.18 -0.86
N VAL A 17 -5.04 -0.89 -0.78
CA VAL A 17 -6.08 -1.81 -1.27
C VAL A 17 -6.15 -1.88 -2.79
N VAL A 18 -6.04 -0.74 -3.48
CA VAL A 18 -5.95 -0.70 -4.96
C VAL A 18 -4.76 -1.51 -5.46
N MET A 19 -3.63 -1.43 -4.75
CA MET A 19 -2.44 -2.22 -5.10
C MET A 19 -2.64 -3.70 -4.86
N ALA A 20 -3.16 -4.09 -3.69
CA ALA A 20 -3.45 -5.48 -3.37
C ALA A 20 -4.40 -6.13 -4.38
N MET A 21 -5.26 -5.35 -5.03
CA MET A 21 -6.21 -5.86 -6.03
C MET A 21 -5.75 -5.76 -7.49
N ALA A 22 -4.59 -5.18 -7.77
CA ALA A 22 -4.17 -4.99 -9.17
C ALA A 22 -3.78 -6.30 -9.88
N ASP A 23 -3.54 -7.38 -9.13
CA ASP A 23 -3.38 -8.74 -9.67
C ASP A 23 -4.73 -9.45 -9.91
N GLY A 24 -5.86 -8.77 -9.65
CA GLY A 24 -7.22 -9.22 -9.97
C GLY A 24 -7.96 -9.92 -8.84
N SER A 25 -7.30 -10.19 -7.71
CA SER A 25 -7.93 -10.74 -6.51
C SER A 25 -7.15 -10.36 -5.25
N ILE A 26 -7.85 -10.09 -4.15
CA ILE A 26 -7.26 -9.97 -2.82
C ILE A 26 -7.50 -11.27 -2.04
N GLY A 27 -6.43 -11.91 -1.60
CA GLY A 27 -6.46 -13.10 -0.75
C GLY A 27 -6.64 -12.76 0.72
N GLU A 28 -6.95 -13.78 1.53
CA GLU A 28 -7.15 -13.66 2.98
C GLU A 28 -5.94 -13.03 3.69
N ARG A 29 -4.74 -13.36 3.21
CA ARG A 29 -3.49 -12.79 3.69
C ARG A 29 -3.45 -11.27 3.53
N GLU A 30 -3.69 -10.78 2.33
CA GLU A 30 -3.65 -9.33 2.04
C GLU A 30 -4.76 -8.60 2.79
N VAL A 31 -5.95 -9.20 2.91
CA VAL A 31 -7.04 -8.65 3.73
C VAL A 31 -6.61 -8.47 5.19
N ASN A 32 -6.00 -9.49 5.80
CA ASN A 32 -5.53 -9.40 7.19
C ASN A 32 -4.48 -8.30 7.35
N MET A 33 -3.56 -8.15 6.40
CA MET A 33 -2.53 -7.12 6.45
C MET A 33 -3.10 -5.70 6.30
N VAL A 34 -4.04 -5.50 5.40
CA VAL A 34 -4.74 -4.22 5.25
C VAL A 34 -5.53 -3.90 6.53
N ALA A 35 -6.14 -4.91 7.16
CA ALA A 35 -6.85 -4.75 8.43
C ALA A 35 -5.91 -4.35 9.58
N ASP A 36 -4.75 -4.99 9.70
CA ASP A 36 -3.72 -4.62 10.68
C ASP A 36 -3.24 -3.20 10.45
N ARG A 37 -2.97 -2.83 9.19
CA ARG A 37 -2.52 -1.48 8.85
C ARG A 37 -3.60 -0.43 9.10
N CYS A 38 -4.87 -0.75 8.85
CA CYS A 38 -6.00 0.10 9.21
C CYS A 38 -6.01 0.42 10.72
N ALA A 39 -5.77 -0.59 11.57
CA ALA A 39 -5.69 -0.41 13.01
C ALA A 39 -4.48 0.46 13.43
N GLU A 40 -3.31 0.24 12.83
CA GLU A 40 -2.11 1.05 13.08
C GLU A 40 -2.27 2.52 12.68
N LEU A 41 -3.04 2.78 11.60
CA LEU A 41 -3.37 4.13 11.16
C LEU A 41 -4.46 4.80 12.02
N GLY A 42 -5.04 4.08 12.99
CA GLY A 42 -6.12 4.59 13.84
C GLY A 42 -7.46 4.75 13.11
N LEU A 43 -7.63 4.01 12.01
CA LEU A 43 -8.85 4.01 11.19
C LEU A 43 -9.83 2.93 11.66
N THR A 44 -11.10 3.09 11.27
CA THR A 44 -12.17 2.17 11.67
C THR A 44 -12.41 1.07 10.64
N ALA A 45 -13.09 -0.01 11.05
CA ALA A 45 -13.54 -1.05 10.13
C ALA A 45 -14.41 -0.51 8.97
N ILE A 46 -15.13 0.60 9.19
CA ILE A 46 -15.91 1.28 8.14
C ILE A 46 -14.97 1.90 7.09
N ASP A 47 -13.84 2.47 7.51
CA ASP A 47 -12.85 3.03 6.58
C ASP A 47 -12.18 1.93 5.76
N LEU A 48 -11.89 0.78 6.38
CA LEU A 48 -11.41 -0.42 5.71
C LEU A 48 -12.39 -0.92 4.65
N GLN A 49 -13.67 -1.08 5.02
CA GLN A 49 -14.73 -1.49 4.11
C GLN A 49 -14.79 -0.55 2.89
N LYS A 50 -14.78 0.77 3.12
CA LYS A 50 -14.79 1.77 2.04
C LYS A 50 -13.55 1.72 1.15
N ALA A 51 -12.39 1.37 1.70
CA ALA A 51 -11.16 1.21 0.92
C ALA A 51 -11.23 -0.03 0.01
N ILE A 52 -11.80 -1.14 0.51
CA ILE A 52 -12.06 -2.37 -0.26
C ILE A 52 -13.08 -2.10 -1.37
N GLU A 53 -14.21 -1.48 -1.03
CA GLU A 53 -15.23 -1.10 -2.02
C GLU A 53 -14.66 -0.19 -3.12
N PHE A 54 -13.81 0.78 -2.75
CA PHE A 54 -13.16 1.65 -3.71
C PHE A 54 -12.24 0.89 -4.67
N GLY A 55 -11.38 0.00 -4.16
CA GLY A 55 -10.47 -0.72 -5.04
C GLY A 55 -11.16 -1.76 -5.93
N LEU A 56 -12.37 -2.23 -5.55
CA LEU A 56 -13.20 -3.11 -6.39
C LEU A 56 -13.96 -2.35 -7.48
N SER A 57 -14.00 -1.01 -7.40
CA SER A 57 -14.71 -0.17 -8.37
C SER A 57 -13.87 0.06 -9.63
N ASP A 58 -14.53 0.33 -10.75
CA ASP A 58 -13.85 0.69 -12.02
C ASP A 58 -13.07 2.03 -11.93
N ASP A 59 -13.35 2.85 -10.91
CA ASP A 59 -12.68 4.12 -10.63
C ASP A 59 -11.44 3.95 -9.72
N ALA A 60 -11.05 2.71 -9.40
CA ALA A 60 -9.90 2.39 -8.57
C ALA A 60 -8.60 2.95 -9.18
N ALA A 61 -8.17 4.10 -8.67
CA ALA A 61 -6.94 4.77 -9.07
C ALA A 61 -6.03 5.04 -7.88
N LEU A 62 -4.73 4.91 -8.09
CA LEU A 62 -3.71 5.30 -7.13
C LEU A 62 -3.65 6.82 -6.97
N GLU A 63 -3.96 7.30 -5.77
CA GLU A 63 -3.76 8.69 -5.40
C GLU A 63 -2.40 8.86 -4.74
N LEU A 64 -1.37 9.10 -5.55
CA LEU A 64 -0.01 9.21 -5.04
C LEU A 64 0.16 10.43 -4.12
N PRO A 65 0.84 10.28 -2.98
CA PRO A 65 1.18 11.42 -2.13
C PRO A 65 2.05 12.45 -2.85
N ASN A 66 1.87 13.73 -2.52
CA ASN A 66 2.66 14.82 -3.09
C ASN A 66 4.07 14.92 -2.50
N SER A 67 4.31 14.40 -1.30
CA SER A 67 5.62 14.44 -0.65
C SER A 67 6.38 13.12 -0.83
N GLN A 68 7.69 13.25 -1.06
CA GLN A 68 8.59 12.11 -1.19
C GLN A 68 8.53 11.19 0.03
N ALA A 69 8.56 11.75 1.24
CA ALA A 69 8.49 10.97 2.48
C ALA A 69 7.21 10.12 2.58
N ALA A 70 6.06 10.64 2.13
CA ALA A 70 4.80 9.87 2.16
C ALA A 70 4.75 8.81 1.05
N ARG A 71 5.41 9.04 -0.10
CA ARG A 71 5.58 8.01 -1.12
C ARG A 71 6.46 6.87 -0.62
N GLU A 72 7.54 7.20 0.09
CA GLU A 72 8.42 6.21 0.71
C GLU A 72 7.69 5.40 1.79
N GLU A 73 6.88 6.05 2.63
CA GLU A 73 6.06 5.36 3.63
C GLU A 73 5.06 4.40 2.96
N LEU A 74 4.39 4.84 1.90
CA LEU A 74 3.49 3.99 1.11
C LEU A 74 4.24 2.82 0.46
N MET A 75 5.44 3.06 -0.08
CA MET A 75 6.27 2.01 -0.65
C MET A 75 6.71 0.99 0.41
N CYS A 76 7.14 1.43 1.59
CA CYS A 76 7.51 0.54 2.69
C CYS A 76 6.34 -0.35 3.12
N ASP A 77 5.14 0.21 3.25
CA ASP A 77 3.95 -0.56 3.61
C ASP A 77 3.56 -1.56 2.52
N LEU A 78 3.72 -1.18 1.24
CA LEU A 78 3.56 -2.09 0.11
C LEU A 78 4.58 -3.24 0.14
N ILE A 79 5.86 -2.94 0.40
CA ILE A 79 6.91 -3.96 0.56
C ILE A 79 6.53 -4.94 1.66
N ARG A 80 6.06 -4.44 2.82
CA ARG A 80 5.63 -5.31 3.92
C ARG A 80 4.50 -6.22 3.50
N MET A 81 3.48 -5.66 2.83
CA MET A 81 2.33 -6.41 2.33
C MET A 81 2.74 -7.56 1.41
N MET A 82 3.61 -7.28 0.43
CA MET A 82 4.09 -8.25 -0.55
C MET A 82 5.21 -9.16 -0.03
N ALA A 83 5.77 -8.91 1.15
CA ALA A 83 6.90 -9.68 1.67
C ALA A 83 6.62 -10.23 3.06
N ALA A 84 5.37 -10.48 3.41
CA ALA A 84 5.02 -10.98 4.73
C ALA A 84 5.57 -12.40 5.02
N ASP A 85 6.02 -13.15 4.01
CA ASP A 85 6.79 -14.42 4.17
C ASP A 85 8.32 -14.20 4.04
N GLY A 86 8.76 -12.95 3.94
CA GLY A 86 10.15 -12.57 3.69
C GLY A 86 10.59 -12.77 2.23
N ARG A 87 9.66 -13.05 1.31
CA ARG A 87 9.93 -13.23 -0.12
C ARG A 87 8.87 -12.52 -0.95
N LEU A 88 9.32 -11.74 -1.94
CA LEU A 88 8.49 -11.24 -3.03
C LEU A 88 8.48 -12.27 -4.16
N GLU A 89 7.30 -12.80 -4.48
CA GLU A 89 7.06 -13.68 -5.62
C GLU A 89 7.08 -12.91 -6.96
N GLU A 90 7.19 -13.61 -8.09
CA GLU A 90 7.31 -12.96 -9.41
C GLU A 90 6.06 -12.16 -9.84
N GLY A 91 4.87 -12.56 -9.38
CA GLY A 91 3.64 -11.78 -9.57
C GLY A 91 3.73 -10.43 -8.86
N GLU A 92 4.05 -10.48 -7.57
CA GLU A 92 4.19 -9.32 -6.69
C GLU A 92 5.29 -8.37 -7.17
N LYS A 93 6.40 -8.88 -7.73
CA LYS A 93 7.47 -8.05 -8.31
C LYS A 93 7.01 -7.15 -9.45
N ARG A 94 6.02 -7.56 -10.25
CA ARG A 94 5.48 -6.73 -11.34
C ARG A 94 4.66 -5.58 -10.78
N LEU A 95 3.78 -5.87 -9.83
CA LEU A 95 3.02 -4.88 -9.09
C LEU A 95 3.96 -3.88 -8.39
N PHE A 96 5.00 -4.41 -7.75
CA PHE A 96 6.03 -3.65 -7.08
C PHE A 96 6.79 -2.71 -8.01
N ALA A 97 7.19 -3.20 -9.18
CA ALA A 97 7.86 -2.39 -10.19
C ALA A 97 6.94 -1.29 -10.74
N LEU A 98 5.65 -1.58 -10.95
CA LEU A 98 4.66 -0.59 -11.37
C LEU A 98 4.49 0.52 -10.32
N ALA A 99 4.44 0.15 -9.04
CA ALA A 99 4.38 1.09 -7.93
C ALA A 99 5.60 2.01 -7.91
N ALA A 100 6.81 1.44 -8.04
CA ALA A 100 8.06 2.18 -7.99
C ALA A 100 8.18 3.20 -9.14
N VAL A 101 7.79 2.79 -10.35
CA VAL A 101 7.72 3.68 -11.52
C VAL A 101 6.72 4.80 -11.30
N LYS A 102 5.52 4.49 -10.78
CA LYS A 102 4.50 5.50 -10.49
C LYS A 102 4.95 6.50 -9.42
N MET A 103 5.74 6.06 -8.45
CA MET A 103 6.25 6.92 -7.35
C MET A 103 7.49 7.72 -7.71
N ASP A 104 8.03 7.57 -8.92
CA ASP A 104 9.28 8.19 -9.38
C ASP A 104 10.48 7.81 -8.51
N LEU A 105 10.50 6.55 -8.05
CA LEU A 105 11.59 5.99 -7.25
C LEU A 105 12.60 5.30 -8.17
N ASP A 106 13.85 5.75 -8.11
CA ASP A 106 14.92 5.07 -8.83
C ASP A 106 15.21 3.69 -8.22
N LYS A 107 15.82 2.81 -9.02
CA LYS A 107 16.13 1.43 -8.62
C LYS A 107 17.01 1.35 -7.37
N LYS A 108 18.01 2.24 -7.21
CA LYS A 108 18.91 2.21 -6.05
C LYS A 108 18.19 2.62 -4.78
N HIS A 109 17.29 3.60 -4.87
CA HIS A 109 16.46 4.03 -3.76
C HIS A 109 15.47 2.94 -3.36
N LEU A 110 14.86 2.31 -4.35
CA LEU A 110 13.95 1.18 -4.15
C LEU A 110 14.65 0.01 -3.46
N ASP A 111 15.81 -0.42 -3.96
CA ASP A 111 16.58 -1.53 -3.38
C ASP A 111 16.96 -1.25 -1.91
N ARG A 112 17.22 0.02 -1.55
CA ARG A 112 17.45 0.44 -0.15
C ARG A 112 16.18 0.28 0.69
N LEU A 113 15.03 0.76 0.22
CA LEU A 113 13.77 0.65 0.96
C LEU A 113 13.39 -0.81 1.22
N ILE A 114 13.59 -1.70 0.23
CA ILE A 114 13.37 -3.15 0.40
C ILE A 114 14.30 -3.69 1.49
N ALA A 115 15.60 -3.41 1.40
CA ALA A 115 16.58 -3.90 2.36
C ALA A 115 16.32 -3.40 3.79
N GLU A 116 15.86 -2.15 3.95
CA GLU A 116 15.52 -1.58 5.25
C GLU A 116 14.23 -2.16 5.83
N THR A 117 13.25 -2.42 4.97
CA THR A 117 11.94 -2.92 5.38
C THR A 117 12.01 -4.40 5.79
N LEU A 118 12.77 -5.22 5.06
CA LEU A 118 12.90 -6.67 5.33
C LEU A 118 13.89 -7.03 6.45
N LYS A 119 14.67 -6.06 6.95
CA LYS A 119 15.64 -6.27 8.03
C LYS A 119 15.06 -6.11 9.45
N LYS A 120 13.85 -5.57 9.55
CA LYS A 120 13.12 -5.40 10.81
C LYS A 120 12.18 -6.56 11.04
#